data_AF-A0A0F9Q710-F1
#
_entry.id   AF-A0A0F9Q710-F1
#
_cell.length_a   1.000
_cell.length_b   1.000
_cell.length_c   1.000
_cell.angle_alpha   90.00
_cell.angle_beta   90.00
_cell.angle_gamma   90.00
#
_symmetry.space_group_name_H-M   'P 1'
#
loop_
_entity.id
_entity.type
_entity.pdbx_description
1 polymer ?
#
loop_
_entity_poly.entity_id
_entity_poly.type
_entity_poly.pdbx_seq_one_letter_code
_entity_poly.pdbx_strand_id
1 'polypeptide(L)'
;MAHKKSEVQLHSENYGPAHPAVNVKVYSYPDVESHFGCSVKCAERAGEFAWESAQEQFWNEDAPEIAKNIFGDHVEIYSQGRSAGWLVVHNLEPVESWDAITLSQWWEFERMIQETVAFLTSDEYVFDAIESNRWTEEGAERFNFIEIKDGENVCLSDLKKNAIEQGFGPVIRN
;
A
#
# COMPACT_ATOMS: atom_id res chain seq x y z
N MET A 1 2.47 8.80 -28.54
CA MET A 1 1.07 8.81 -29.03
C MET A 1 0.42 10.08 -28.53
N ALA A 2 -0.53 10.66 -29.27
CA ALA A 2 -1.28 11.80 -28.77
C ALA A 2 -2.36 11.31 -27.81
N HIS A 3 -2.27 11.73 -26.55
CA HIS A 3 -3.22 11.37 -25.51
C HIS A 3 -4.58 12.06 -25.69
N LYS A 4 -5.67 11.38 -25.29
CA LYS A 4 -7.03 11.92 -25.44
C LYS A 4 -7.74 12.07 -24.09
N LYS A 5 -8.53 13.14 -23.94
CA LYS A 5 -9.41 13.35 -22.79
C LYS A 5 -10.38 12.19 -22.54
N SER A 6 -10.84 11.53 -23.61
CA SER A 6 -11.75 10.39 -23.54
C SER A 6 -11.15 9.14 -22.89
N GLU A 7 -9.84 9.12 -22.67
CA GLU A 7 -9.12 8.01 -22.02
C GLU A 7 -8.96 8.24 -20.52
N VAL A 8 -9.22 9.47 -20.02
CA VAL A 8 -9.23 9.77 -18.59
C VAL A 8 -10.40 9.04 -17.94
N GLN A 9 -10.08 8.15 -17.00
CA GLN A 9 -11.12 7.44 -16.24
C GLN A 9 -11.77 8.39 -15.24
N LEU A 10 -13.09 8.27 -15.12
CA LEU A 10 -13.87 9.01 -14.14
C LEU A 10 -14.50 8.02 -13.15
N HIS A 11 -14.55 8.39 -11.87
CA HIS A 11 -15.24 7.64 -10.84
C HIS A 11 -16.22 8.52 -10.06
N SER A 12 -17.36 7.96 -9.70
CA SER A 12 -18.31 8.58 -8.78
C SER A 12 -18.89 7.53 -7.84
N GLU A 13 -19.05 7.92 -6.58
CA GLU A 13 -19.73 7.14 -5.56
C GLU A 13 -21.10 7.78 -5.24
N ASN A 14 -22.11 6.95 -4.96
CA ASN A 14 -23.44 7.39 -4.52
C ASN A 14 -24.14 8.43 -5.41
N TYR A 15 -23.97 8.35 -6.74
CA TYR A 15 -24.52 9.31 -7.72
C TYR A 15 -23.99 10.75 -7.57
N GLY A 16 -22.85 10.92 -6.91
CA GLY A 16 -22.16 12.21 -6.83
C GLY A 16 -21.53 12.64 -8.16
N PRO A 17 -20.93 13.84 -8.20
CA PRO A 17 -20.10 14.28 -9.31
C PRO A 17 -19.01 13.26 -9.63
N ALA A 18 -18.75 13.05 -10.92
CA ALA A 18 -17.66 12.20 -11.36
C ALA A 18 -16.35 12.99 -11.34
N HIS A 19 -15.33 12.39 -10.76
CA HIS A 19 -13.99 12.97 -10.62
C HIS A 19 -12.98 12.13 -11.40
N PRO A 20 -11.90 12.74 -11.91
CA PRO A 20 -10.84 11.99 -12.57
C PRO A 20 -10.20 11.01 -11.57
N ALA A 21 -10.02 9.77 -12.02
CA ALA A 21 -9.65 8.67 -11.15
C ALA A 21 -8.71 7.68 -11.84
N VAL A 22 -7.95 6.93 -11.05
CA VAL A 22 -7.08 5.85 -11.50
C VAL A 22 -7.53 4.55 -10.81
N ASN A 23 -7.74 3.49 -11.60
CA ASN A 23 -7.99 2.16 -11.06
C ASN A 23 -6.70 1.58 -10.50
N VAL A 24 -6.66 1.37 -9.19
CA VAL A 24 -5.48 0.88 -8.46
C VAL A 24 -5.70 -0.54 -7.92
N LYS A 25 -6.65 -1.28 -8.50
CA LYS A 25 -6.92 -2.67 -8.09
C LYS A 25 -5.76 -3.59 -8.45
N VAL A 26 -5.42 -4.41 -7.46
CA VAL A 26 -4.40 -5.45 -7.56
C VAL A 26 -5.11 -6.79 -7.75
N TYR A 27 -4.81 -7.49 -8.84
CA TYR A 27 -5.46 -8.75 -9.21
C TYR A 27 -4.60 -10.00 -8.94
N SER A 28 -3.32 -9.79 -8.69
CA SER A 28 -2.34 -10.83 -8.38
C SER A 28 -1.45 -10.34 -7.26
N TYR A 29 -1.11 -11.22 -6.32
CA TYR A 29 -0.23 -10.92 -5.21
C TYR A 29 0.79 -12.06 -5.04
N PRO A 30 2.01 -11.79 -4.53
CA PRO A 30 3.07 -12.79 -4.46
C PRO A 30 2.73 -14.04 -3.63
N ASP A 31 3.26 -15.21 -4.03
CA ASP A 31 3.09 -16.47 -3.31
C ASP A 31 4.09 -16.60 -2.15
N VAL A 32 3.66 -16.12 -0.97
CA VAL A 32 4.45 -16.10 0.26
C VAL A 32 4.74 -17.51 0.80
N GLU A 33 3.80 -18.46 0.68
CA GLU A 33 3.95 -19.81 1.23
C GLU A 33 5.10 -20.54 0.51
N SER A 34 5.05 -20.56 -0.82
CA SER A 34 6.06 -21.22 -1.63
C SER A 34 7.43 -20.55 -1.50
N HIS A 35 7.49 -19.22 -1.42
CA HIS A 35 8.75 -18.48 -1.35
C HIS A 35 9.49 -18.74 -0.03
N PHE A 36 8.79 -18.64 1.10
CA PHE A 36 9.41 -18.76 2.42
C PHE A 36 9.37 -20.18 3.01
N GLY A 37 8.69 -21.13 2.38
CA GLY A 37 8.56 -22.50 2.86
C GLY A 37 7.91 -22.58 4.25
N CYS A 38 6.98 -21.67 4.55
CA CYS A 38 6.31 -21.57 5.85
C CYS A 38 4.90 -22.19 5.79
N SER A 39 4.21 -22.26 6.94
CA SER A 39 2.83 -22.77 6.94
C SER A 39 1.87 -21.78 6.27
N VAL A 40 0.78 -22.27 5.65
CA VAL A 40 -0.31 -21.44 5.08
C VAL A 40 -0.72 -20.32 6.03
N LYS A 41 -0.95 -20.63 7.31
CA LYS A 41 -1.36 -19.63 8.32
C LYS A 41 -0.30 -18.53 8.54
N CYS A 42 0.99 -18.89 8.53
CA CYS A 42 2.07 -17.91 8.60
C CYS A 42 2.15 -17.07 7.34
N ALA A 43 1.99 -17.70 6.17
CA ALA A 43 2.02 -17.03 4.87
C ALA A 43 0.88 -16.01 4.73
N GLU A 44 -0.36 -16.40 5.07
CA GLU A 44 -1.54 -15.52 5.04
C GLU A 44 -1.33 -14.29 5.92
N ARG A 45 -0.88 -14.47 7.17
CA ARG A 45 -0.62 -13.37 8.08
C ARG A 45 0.53 -12.47 7.60
N ALA A 46 1.63 -13.06 7.13
CA ALA A 46 2.77 -12.28 6.65
C ALA A 46 2.40 -11.47 5.39
N GLY A 47 1.62 -12.08 4.49
CA GLY A 47 1.07 -11.40 3.32
C GLY A 47 0.09 -10.29 3.70
N GLU A 48 -0.75 -10.48 4.72
CA GLU A 48 -1.63 -9.44 5.26
C GLU A 48 -0.82 -8.26 5.81
N PHE A 49 0.21 -8.49 6.62
CA PHE A 49 1.06 -7.42 7.14
C PHE A 49 1.79 -6.66 6.03
N ALA A 50 2.32 -7.36 5.02
CA ALA A 50 2.95 -6.74 3.86
C ALA A 50 1.96 -5.92 3.05
N TRP A 51 0.75 -6.43 2.85
CA TRP A 51 -0.32 -5.73 2.15
C TRP A 51 -0.75 -4.46 2.88
N GLU A 52 -0.97 -4.53 4.19
CA GLU A 52 -1.33 -3.38 5.01
C GLU A 52 -0.21 -2.32 5.04
N SER A 53 1.06 -2.75 5.10
CA SER A 53 2.21 -1.85 5.02
C SER A 53 2.29 -1.15 3.67
N ALA A 54 2.10 -1.89 2.57
CA ALA A 54 2.07 -1.34 1.22
C ALA A 54 0.92 -0.34 1.04
N GLN A 55 -0.27 -0.64 1.58
CA GLN A 55 -1.40 0.28 1.56
C GLN A 55 -1.11 1.57 2.34
N GLU A 56 -0.52 1.46 3.53
CA GLU A 56 -0.15 2.60 4.35
C GLU A 56 0.83 3.52 3.62
N GLN A 57 1.90 2.95 3.06
CA GLN A 57 2.88 3.70 2.27
C GLN A 57 2.23 4.36 1.05
N PHE A 58 1.45 3.61 0.27
CA PHE A 58 0.81 4.15 -0.93
C PHE A 58 -0.14 5.31 -0.63
N TRP A 59 -1.06 5.12 0.33
CA TRP A 59 -2.14 6.09 0.58
C TRP A 59 -1.69 7.28 1.43
N ASN A 60 -0.74 7.09 2.34
CA ASN A 60 -0.33 8.15 3.26
C ASN A 60 0.91 8.92 2.78
N GLU A 61 1.75 8.31 1.93
CA GLU A 61 3.03 8.90 1.51
C GLU A 61 3.08 9.10 -0.01
N ASP A 62 3.14 8.01 -0.78
CA ASP A 62 3.51 8.07 -2.20
C ASP A 62 2.45 8.80 -3.05
N ALA A 63 1.18 8.36 -2.99
CA ALA A 63 0.15 8.91 -3.85
C ALA A 63 -0.15 10.40 -3.56
N PRO A 64 -0.25 10.86 -2.29
CA PRO A 64 -0.37 12.28 -1.98
C PRO A 64 0.83 13.10 -2.47
N GLU A 65 2.05 12.59 -2.31
CA GLU A 65 3.27 13.28 -2.76
C GLU A 65 3.30 13.42 -4.29
N ILE A 66 3.01 12.34 -5.01
CA ILE A 66 2.94 12.35 -6.49
C ILE A 66 1.89 13.36 -6.97
N ALA A 67 0.70 13.36 -6.37
CA ALA A 67 -0.38 14.29 -6.74
C ALA A 67 0.04 15.76 -6.52
N LYS A 68 0.63 16.07 -5.36
CA LYS A 68 1.12 17.42 -5.04
C LYS A 68 2.25 17.87 -5.96
N ASN A 69 3.18 16.98 -6.28
CA ASN A 69 4.31 17.30 -7.16
C ASN A 69 3.85 17.64 -8.59
N ILE A 70 2.79 16.99 -9.07
CA ILE A 70 2.31 17.17 -10.44
C ILE A 70 1.30 18.32 -10.55
N PHE A 71 0.35 18.41 -9.62
CA PHE A 71 -0.78 19.35 -9.70
C PHE A 71 -0.70 20.49 -8.69
N GLY A 72 0.11 20.38 -7.63
CA GLY A 72 0.25 21.38 -6.55
C GLY A 72 -0.59 21.06 -5.31
N ASP A 73 -0.38 21.82 -4.23
CA ASP A 73 -0.93 21.52 -2.89
C ASP A 73 -2.46 21.60 -2.75
N HIS A 74 -3.17 22.09 -3.76
CA HIS A 74 -4.63 22.25 -3.71
C HIS A 74 -5.39 20.96 -4.01
N VAL A 75 -4.73 19.95 -4.59
CA VAL A 75 -5.37 18.68 -4.93
C VAL A 75 -5.46 17.78 -3.71
N GLU A 76 -6.55 17.03 -3.65
CA GLU A 76 -6.79 16.02 -2.62
C GLU A 76 -7.04 14.68 -3.30
N ILE A 77 -6.52 13.61 -2.71
CA ILE A 77 -6.78 12.25 -3.19
C ILE A 77 -7.64 11.49 -2.19
N TYR A 78 -8.53 10.66 -2.71
CA TYR A 78 -9.40 9.81 -1.91
C TYR A 78 -9.41 8.39 -2.46
N SER A 79 -9.50 7.45 -1.54
CA SER A 79 -9.84 6.08 -1.85
C SER A 79 -11.36 5.95 -2.00
N GLN A 80 -11.82 5.36 -3.12
CA GLN A 80 -13.24 5.07 -3.35
C GLN A 80 -13.48 3.65 -3.86
N GLY A 81 -14.74 3.21 -3.72
CA GLY A 81 -15.21 1.91 -4.14
C GLY A 81 -14.88 0.78 -3.15
N ARG A 82 -15.41 -0.41 -3.44
CA ARG A 82 -15.17 -1.59 -2.61
C ARG A 82 -13.67 -1.91 -2.59
N SER A 83 -13.13 -2.07 -1.38
CA SER A 83 -11.72 -2.40 -1.14
C SER A 83 -10.75 -1.34 -1.66
N ALA A 84 -11.12 -0.06 -1.65
CA ALA A 84 -10.21 1.03 -2.02
C ALA A 84 -9.66 0.93 -3.46
N GLY A 85 -10.42 0.34 -4.38
CA GLY A 85 -9.93 0.02 -5.73
C GLY A 85 -9.78 1.22 -6.68
N TRP A 86 -10.18 2.42 -6.26
CA TRP A 86 -10.07 3.64 -7.05
C TRP A 86 -9.35 4.71 -6.25
N LEU A 87 -8.34 5.33 -6.88
CA LEU A 87 -7.78 6.60 -6.44
C LEU A 87 -8.50 7.71 -7.20
N VAL A 88 -9.19 8.58 -6.46
CA VAL A 88 -9.98 9.68 -7.02
C VAL A 88 -9.32 11.00 -6.68
N VAL A 89 -9.14 11.87 -7.68
CA VAL A 89 -8.49 13.17 -7.51
C VAL A 89 -9.53 14.28 -7.49
N HIS A 90 -9.54 15.05 -6.41
CA HIS A 90 -10.43 16.18 -6.18
C HIS A 90 -9.71 17.51 -6.40
N ASN A 91 -10.50 18.58 -6.51
CA ASN A 91 -10.06 19.96 -6.70
C ASN A 91 -9.31 20.23 -8.02
N LEU A 92 -9.43 19.33 -9.01
CA LEU A 92 -9.10 19.61 -10.40
C LEU A 92 -10.31 20.18 -11.13
N GLU A 93 -10.05 21.02 -12.14
CA GLU A 93 -11.06 21.46 -13.09
C GLU A 93 -11.71 20.26 -13.83
N PRO A 94 -12.93 20.39 -14.38
CA PRO A 94 -13.56 19.33 -15.16
C PRO A 94 -12.69 18.88 -16.35
N VAL A 95 -12.64 17.58 -16.64
CA VAL A 95 -11.78 17.01 -17.70
C VAL A 95 -12.04 17.67 -19.07
N GLU A 96 -13.27 18.09 -19.34
CA GLU A 96 -13.66 18.78 -20.56
C GLU A 96 -12.93 20.13 -20.74
N SER A 97 -12.55 20.81 -19.66
CA SER A 97 -11.85 22.10 -19.72
C SER A 97 -10.33 21.99 -19.79
N TRP A 98 -9.76 20.80 -19.56
CA TRP A 98 -8.31 20.60 -19.55
C TRP A 98 -7.66 20.99 -20.86
N ASP A 99 -6.51 21.64 -20.81
CA ASP A 99 -5.70 21.87 -22.00
C ASP A 99 -4.73 20.70 -22.23
N ALA A 100 -3.82 20.86 -23.19
CA ALA A 100 -2.81 19.84 -23.48
C ALA A 100 -1.80 19.66 -22.34
N ILE A 101 -1.59 20.68 -21.50
CA ILE A 101 -0.64 20.65 -20.38
C ILE A 101 -1.24 19.84 -19.24
N THR A 102 -2.45 20.18 -18.80
CA THR A 102 -3.16 19.44 -17.74
C THR A 102 -3.38 17.99 -18.14
N LEU A 103 -3.74 17.75 -19.41
CA LEU A 103 -3.85 16.38 -19.91
C LEU A 103 -2.51 15.63 -19.80
N SER A 104 -1.40 16.25 -20.21
CA SER A 104 -0.07 15.62 -20.11
C SER A 104 0.35 15.33 -18.67
N GLN A 105 0.08 16.26 -17.74
CA GLN A 105 0.29 16.08 -16.30
C GLN A 105 -0.53 14.90 -15.77
N TRP A 106 -1.79 14.76 -16.20
CA TRP A 106 -2.62 13.62 -15.83
C TRP A 106 -2.02 12.27 -16.25
N TRP A 107 -1.47 12.17 -17.45
CA TRP A 107 -0.83 10.94 -17.90
C TRP A 107 0.44 10.60 -17.15
N GLU A 108 1.23 11.62 -16.81
CA GLU A 108 2.39 11.44 -15.95
C GLU A 108 1.96 10.93 -14.56
N PHE A 109 0.93 11.53 -13.99
CA PHE A 109 0.34 11.11 -12.73
C PHE A 109 -0.15 9.67 -12.77
N GLU A 110 -1.00 9.31 -13.73
CA GLU A 110 -1.54 7.96 -13.88
C GLU A 110 -0.42 6.92 -14.03
N ARG A 111 0.60 7.21 -14.86
CA ARG A 111 1.76 6.34 -15.04
C ARG A 111 2.50 6.14 -13.71
N MET A 112 2.80 7.21 -12.98
CA MET A 112 3.52 7.13 -11.71
C MET A 112 2.72 6.34 -10.67
N ILE A 113 1.41 6.57 -10.55
CA ILE A 113 0.54 5.79 -9.67
C ILE A 113 0.57 4.30 -10.03
N GLN A 114 0.46 3.95 -11.31
CA GLN A 114 0.50 2.56 -11.76
C GLN A 114 1.86 1.90 -11.50
N GLU A 115 2.96 2.63 -11.72
CA GLU A 115 4.32 2.16 -11.41
C GLU A 115 4.51 1.93 -9.91
N THR A 116 4.03 2.84 -9.06
CA THR A 116 4.06 2.68 -7.60
C THR A 116 3.26 1.48 -7.15
N VAL A 117 2.03 1.30 -7.63
CA VAL A 117 1.20 0.12 -7.31
C VAL A 117 1.90 -1.16 -7.76
N ALA A 118 2.46 -1.18 -8.97
CA ALA A 118 3.19 -2.34 -9.47
C ALA A 118 4.43 -2.66 -8.63
N PHE A 119 5.16 -1.65 -8.16
CA PHE A 119 6.33 -1.84 -7.30
C PHE A 119 5.96 -2.37 -5.92
N LEU A 120 5.03 -1.70 -5.21
CA LEU A 120 4.61 -2.06 -3.85
C LEU A 120 3.92 -3.43 -3.76
N THR A 121 3.53 -4.00 -4.90
CA THR A 121 2.89 -5.32 -4.99
C THR A 121 3.74 -6.35 -5.73
N SER A 122 4.98 -5.98 -6.09
CA SER A 122 5.94 -6.87 -6.71
C SER A 122 6.49 -7.90 -5.71
N ASP A 123 6.92 -9.04 -6.23
CA ASP A 123 7.64 -10.07 -5.46
C ASP A 123 8.82 -9.46 -4.70
N GLU A 124 9.61 -8.60 -5.34
CA GLU A 124 10.79 -7.97 -4.74
C GLU A 124 10.43 -7.18 -3.48
N TYR A 125 9.49 -6.24 -3.58
CA TYR A 125 9.10 -5.42 -2.45
C TYR A 125 8.44 -6.25 -1.34
N VAL A 126 7.51 -7.13 -1.70
CA VAL A 126 6.73 -7.91 -0.72
C VAL A 126 7.64 -8.88 0.04
N PHE A 127 8.54 -9.58 -0.64
CA PHE A 127 9.45 -10.51 0.01
C PHE A 127 10.49 -9.79 0.87
N ASP A 128 11.06 -8.68 0.39
CA ASP A 128 11.99 -7.87 1.19
C ASP A 128 11.33 -7.31 2.46
N ALA A 129 10.08 -6.83 2.36
CA ALA A 129 9.30 -6.35 3.50
C ALA A 129 9.04 -7.48 4.51
N ILE A 130 8.64 -8.67 4.05
CA ILE A 130 8.38 -9.83 4.92
C ILE A 130 9.66 -10.30 5.61
N GLU A 131 10.77 -10.38 4.87
CA GLU A 131 12.07 -10.81 5.40
C GLU A 131 12.62 -9.80 6.42
N SER A 132 12.65 -8.51 6.07
CA SER A 132 13.13 -7.43 6.93
C SER A 132 12.35 -7.33 8.24
N ASN A 133 11.05 -7.66 8.22
CA ASN A 133 10.20 -7.63 9.41
C ASN A 133 10.06 -9.00 10.11
N ARG A 134 10.65 -10.07 9.57
CA ARG A 134 10.55 -11.45 10.10
C ARG A 134 9.10 -11.90 10.30
N TRP A 135 8.19 -11.52 9.40
CA TRP A 135 6.75 -11.78 9.57
C TRP A 135 6.32 -13.25 9.41
N THR A 136 7.18 -14.08 8.84
CA THR A 136 6.94 -15.53 8.73
C THR A 136 7.13 -16.28 10.06
N GLU A 137 7.72 -15.65 11.07
CA GLU A 137 8.04 -16.30 12.34
C GLU A 137 6.82 -16.49 13.25
N GLU A 138 6.83 -17.57 14.03
CA GLU A 138 5.76 -17.80 14.99
C GLU A 138 5.69 -16.66 16.03
N GLY A 139 4.48 -16.14 16.26
CA GLY A 139 4.30 -15.02 17.16
C GLY A 139 4.66 -13.64 16.58
N ALA A 140 5.04 -13.53 15.30
CA ALA A 140 5.25 -12.24 14.66
C ALA A 140 4.01 -11.34 14.71
N GLU A 141 4.26 -10.05 14.85
CA GLU A 141 3.29 -8.95 14.85
C GLU A 141 3.60 -8.00 13.69
N ARG A 142 2.63 -7.17 13.27
CA ARG A 142 2.84 -6.17 12.21
C ARG A 142 4.06 -5.27 12.50
N PHE A 143 4.16 -4.76 13.72
CA PHE A 143 5.33 -4.03 14.20
C PHE A 143 6.22 -4.97 15.03
N ASN A 144 7.00 -5.80 14.35
CA ASN A 144 7.72 -6.92 14.99
C ASN A 144 9.00 -6.49 15.72
N PHE A 145 9.46 -5.25 15.55
CA PHE A 145 10.64 -4.71 16.23
C PHE A 145 10.24 -3.60 17.19
N ILE A 146 10.79 -3.65 18.40
CA ILE A 146 10.61 -2.61 19.42
C ILE A 146 11.97 -2.14 19.93
N GLU A 147 12.08 -0.84 20.20
CA GLU A 147 13.23 -0.28 20.91
C GLU A 147 13.03 -0.46 22.42
N ILE A 148 13.99 -1.10 23.10
CA ILE A 148 14.01 -1.20 24.55
C ILE A 148 14.79 -0.04 25.18
N LYS A 149 14.69 0.12 26.51
CA LYS A 149 15.25 1.27 27.25
C LYS A 149 16.74 1.55 27.01
N ASP A 150 17.50 0.54 26.58
CA ASP A 150 18.94 0.64 26.32
C ASP A 150 19.25 1.07 24.86
N GLY A 151 18.23 1.38 24.06
CA GLY A 151 18.35 1.79 22.66
C GLY A 151 18.54 0.62 21.68
N GLU A 152 18.46 -0.62 22.16
CA GLU A 152 18.54 -1.82 21.33
C GLU A 152 17.20 -2.13 20.68
N ASN A 153 17.22 -2.50 19.40
CA ASN A 153 16.06 -3.03 18.69
C ASN A 153 15.98 -4.53 18.90
N VAL A 154 14.86 -4.99 19.45
CA VAL A 154 14.61 -6.41 19.71
C VAL A 154 13.39 -6.88 18.93
N CYS A 155 13.49 -8.08 18.36
CA CYS A 155 12.39 -8.73 17.68
C CYS A 155 11.40 -9.31 18.70
N LEU A 156 10.11 -8.99 18.57
CA LEU A 156 9.04 -9.49 19.43
C LEU A 156 8.89 -11.01 19.34
N SER A 157 9.16 -11.59 18.17
CA SER A 157 9.10 -13.05 17.98
C SER A 157 10.17 -13.75 18.84
N ASP A 158 11.38 -13.20 18.90
CA ASP A 158 12.45 -13.70 19.78
C ASP A 158 12.07 -13.56 21.26
N LEU A 159 11.52 -12.41 21.65
CA LEU A 159 11.07 -12.19 23.04
C LEU A 159 9.98 -13.20 23.46
N LYS A 160 9.00 -13.45 22.59
CA LYS A 160 7.92 -14.42 22.85
C LYS A 160 8.48 -15.83 22.96
N LYS A 161 9.38 -16.23 22.06
CA LYS A 161 10.07 -17.53 22.10
C LYS A 161 10.85 -17.72 23.39
N ASN A 162 11.67 -16.73 23.76
CA ASN A 162 12.46 -16.75 24.99
C ASN A 162 11.58 -16.84 26.24
N ALA A 163 10.44 -16.15 26.26
CA ALA A 163 9.49 -16.23 27.38
C ALA A 163 8.89 -17.65 27.51
N ILE A 164 8.50 -18.28 26.41
CA ILE A 164 7.98 -19.66 26.40
C ILE A 164 9.05 -20.65 26.90
N GLU A 165 10.29 -20.51 26.44
CA GLU A 165 11.42 -21.35 26.87
C GLU A 165 11.72 -21.21 28.38
N GLN A 166 11.47 -20.04 28.95
CA GLN A 166 11.59 -19.77 30.39
C GLN A 166 10.38 -20.26 31.21
N GLY A 167 9.39 -20.89 30.57
CA GLY A 167 8.20 -21.43 31.23
C GLY A 167 7.09 -20.41 31.48
N PHE A 168 7.18 -19.22 30.88
CA PHE A 168 6.04 -18.31 30.84
C PHE A 168 4.99 -18.84 29.85
N GLY A 169 3.71 -18.75 30.22
CA GLY A 169 2.61 -19.12 29.33
C GLY A 169 2.52 -18.20 28.10
N PRO A 170 1.62 -18.51 27.13
CA PRO A 170 1.42 -17.65 25.97
C PRO A 170 1.09 -16.21 26.42
N VAL A 171 1.86 -15.24 25.92
CA VAL A 171 1.64 -13.82 26.20
C VAL A 171 0.42 -13.37 25.41
N ILE A 172 -0.74 -13.34 26.06
CA ILE A 172 -1.98 -12.82 25.48
C ILE A 172 -2.00 -11.32 25.73
N ARG A 173 -1.90 -10.51 24.66
CA ARG A 173 -2.26 -9.08 24.74
C ARG A 173 -3.77 -8.97 24.54
N ASN A 174 -4.44 -8.30 25.48
CA ASN A 174 -5.84 -7.86 25.31
C ASN A 174 -5.90 -6.65 24.40
#